data_AF-A0A370R246-F1
#
_entry.id   AF-A0A370R246-F1
#
_cell.length_a   1.000
_cell.length_b   1.000
_cell.length_c   1.000
_cell.angle_alpha   90.00
_cell.angle_beta   90.00
_cell.angle_gamma   90.00
#
_symmetry.space_group_name_H-M   'P 1'
#
loop_
_entity.id
_entity.type
_entity.pdbx_description
1 polymer ?
#
loop_
_entity_poly.entity_id
_entity_poly.type
_entity_poly.pdbx_seq_one_letter_code
_entity_poly.pdbx_strand_id
1 'polypeptide(L)'
;MKRTLLISALSFSITGCGLMYDNRQPPRLNASITTINNNVCVLVQPESDEIVASVYIEEAGSDKNRFSKNNLNAPIKSDQCVSDFGYKFEPGIIYHFTTTLESPSKKKQGAEPYARFYVVSFILQNNNGKLEATTPY
;
A
#
# COMPACT_ATOMS: atom_id res chain seq x y z
N MET A 1 -44.84 2.62 -59.24
CA MET A 1 -44.54 1.49 -58.32
C MET A 1 -43.23 1.83 -57.61
N LYS A 2 -43.19 2.66 -56.56
CA LYS A 2 -43.40 2.42 -55.12
C LYS A 2 -42.69 1.16 -54.56
N ARG A 3 -41.85 1.43 -53.54
CA ARG A 3 -41.27 0.52 -52.52
C ARG A 3 -39.97 -0.17 -52.99
N THR A 4 -38.85 -0.17 -52.26
CA THR A 4 -38.62 0.08 -50.83
C THR A 4 -37.13 0.35 -50.65
N LEU A 5 -36.78 1.42 -49.94
CA LEU A 5 -35.44 1.66 -49.38
C LEU A 5 -35.17 0.59 -48.31
N LEU A 6 -34.33 -0.39 -48.63
CA LEU A 6 -33.77 -1.33 -47.66
C LEU A 6 -32.60 -0.62 -46.96
N ILE A 7 -32.95 0.23 -46.00
CA ILE A 7 -32.01 0.77 -45.02
C ILE A 7 -31.59 -0.42 -44.15
N SER A 8 -30.44 -1.01 -44.50
CA SER A 8 -29.72 -1.95 -43.66
C SER A 8 -29.26 -1.19 -42.42
N ALA A 9 -30.13 -1.13 -41.41
CA ALA A 9 -29.77 -0.75 -40.06
C ALA A 9 -28.90 -1.89 -39.50
N LEU A 10 -27.63 -1.85 -39.85
CA LEU A 10 -26.58 -2.63 -39.20
C LEU A 10 -26.43 -2.05 -37.79
N SER A 11 -27.33 -2.47 -36.90
CA SER A 11 -27.24 -2.22 -35.47
C SER A 11 -25.94 -2.83 -34.98
N PHE A 12 -24.87 -2.02 -34.96
CA PHE A 12 -23.70 -2.28 -34.15
C PHE A 12 -24.17 -2.24 -32.69
N SER A 13 -24.67 -3.38 -32.22
CA SER A 13 -24.67 -3.70 -30.81
C SER A 13 -23.20 -3.84 -30.41
N ILE A 14 -22.57 -2.70 -30.15
CA ILE A 14 -21.38 -2.65 -29.33
C ILE A 14 -21.87 -3.06 -27.94
N THR A 15 -22.02 -4.36 -27.72
CA THR A 15 -21.91 -4.90 -26.38
C THR A 15 -20.51 -4.50 -25.95
N GLY A 16 -20.41 -3.37 -25.27
CA GLY A 16 -19.22 -3.04 -24.51
C GLY A 16 -19.03 -4.23 -23.59
N CYS A 17 -18.12 -5.13 -23.94
CA CYS A 17 -17.55 -6.05 -22.98
C CYS A 17 -17.10 -5.13 -21.85
N GLY A 18 -17.83 -5.15 -20.75
CA GLY A 18 -17.33 -4.63 -19.50
C GLY A 18 -16.00 -5.34 -19.34
N LEU A 19 -14.91 -4.60 -19.55
CA LEU A 19 -13.61 -4.98 -19.09
C LEU A 19 -13.81 -5.10 -17.57
N MET A 20 -14.23 -6.28 -17.12
CA MET A 20 -14.00 -6.73 -15.77
C MET A 20 -12.49 -6.83 -15.72
N TYR A 21 -11.87 -5.66 -15.48
CA TYR A 21 -10.51 -5.55 -15.06
C TYR A 21 -10.52 -6.30 -13.73
N ASP A 22 -10.14 -7.57 -13.80
CA ASP A 22 -9.95 -8.44 -12.66
C ASP A 22 -8.86 -7.79 -11.82
N ASN A 23 -9.28 -6.86 -10.96
CA ASN A 23 -8.41 -5.97 -10.22
C ASN A 23 -7.88 -6.77 -9.02
N ARG A 24 -7.11 -7.82 -9.32
CA ARG A 24 -6.40 -8.69 -8.36
C ARG A 24 -5.25 -7.96 -7.67
N GLN A 25 -5.21 -6.63 -7.73
CA GLN A 25 -4.20 -5.87 -7.03
C GLN A 25 -4.49 -5.96 -5.52
N PRO A 26 -3.46 -6.21 -4.70
CA PRO A 26 -3.59 -6.12 -3.26
C PRO A 26 -4.19 -4.76 -2.88
N PRO A 27 -5.21 -4.71 -2.01
CA PRO A 27 -5.79 -3.45 -1.57
C PRO A 27 -4.75 -2.60 -0.85
N ARG A 28 -4.86 -1.29 -1.03
CA ARG A 28 -4.05 -0.29 -0.34
C ARG A 28 -4.84 0.27 0.84
N LEU A 29 -4.30 0.10 2.03
CA LEU A 29 -4.87 0.53 3.30
C LEU A 29 -3.95 1.55 3.96
N ASN A 30 -4.52 2.42 4.79
CA ASN A 30 -3.74 3.40 5.53
C ASN A 30 -3.05 2.73 6.73
N ALA A 31 -1.74 2.94 6.85
CA ALA A 31 -1.03 2.69 8.09
C ALA A 31 -1.16 3.90 9.02
N SER A 32 -1.08 3.67 10.32
CA SER A 32 -0.95 4.76 11.31
C SER A 32 0.53 5.01 11.60
N ILE A 33 0.86 6.24 11.97
CA ILE A 33 2.23 6.62 12.31
C ILE A 33 2.26 7.35 13.65
N THR A 34 3.27 7.03 14.45
CA THR A 34 3.61 7.75 15.67
C THR A 34 5.11 7.70 15.91
N THR A 35 5.56 8.23 17.05
CA THR A 35 6.95 8.17 17.49
C THR A 35 7.03 7.56 18.88
N ILE A 36 7.94 6.61 19.07
CA ILE A 36 8.19 5.95 20.36
C ILE A 36 9.69 6.05 20.62
N ASN A 37 10.06 6.65 21.76
CA ASN A 37 11.47 6.87 22.15
C ASN A 37 12.30 7.52 21.03
N ASN A 38 11.76 8.56 20.39
CA ASN A 38 12.36 9.28 19.25
C ASN A 38 12.59 8.43 17.99
N ASN A 39 11.95 7.27 17.86
CA ASN A 39 11.96 6.45 16.65
C ASN A 39 10.59 6.44 15.99
N VAL A 40 10.57 6.34 14.66
CA VAL A 40 9.37 6.18 13.85
C VAL A 40 8.71 4.85 14.19
N CYS A 41 7.40 4.87 14.44
CA CYS A 41 6.60 3.67 14.68
C CYS A 41 5.40 3.66 13.73
N VAL A 42 5.49 2.82 12.70
CA VAL A 42 4.38 2.57 11.78
C VAL A 42 3.56 1.40 12.30
N LEU A 43 2.25 1.61 12.46
CA LEU A 43 1.29 0.63 12.97
C LEU A 43 0.34 0.19 11.84
N VAL A 44 0.02 -1.10 11.83
CA VAL A 44 -0.84 -1.76 10.82
C VAL A 44 -1.88 -2.64 11.51
N GLN A 45 -2.91 -3.05 10.77
CA GLN A 45 -3.96 -3.93 11.30
C GLN A 45 -3.92 -5.30 10.57
N PRO A 46 -3.10 -6.26 11.02
CA PRO A 46 -3.05 -7.57 10.39
C PRO A 46 -4.38 -8.31 10.54
N GLU A 47 -4.81 -9.04 9.50
CA GLU A 47 -5.93 -9.97 9.60
C GLU A 47 -5.43 -11.41 9.72
N SER A 48 -6.04 -12.16 10.65
CA SER A 48 -5.82 -13.60 10.78
C SER A 48 -4.33 -13.97 10.94
N ASP A 49 -3.73 -14.55 9.90
CA ASP A 49 -2.37 -15.10 9.87
C ASP A 49 -1.40 -14.22 9.07
N GLU A 50 -1.75 -12.96 8.86
CA GLU A 50 -0.90 -12.04 8.11
C GLU A 50 0.44 -11.76 8.80
N ILE A 51 1.49 -11.77 7.97
CA ILE A 51 2.86 -11.48 8.37
C ILE A 51 3.44 -10.40 7.44
N VAL A 52 4.42 -9.65 7.94
CA VAL A 52 5.15 -8.68 7.12
C VAL A 52 6.01 -9.43 6.11
N ALA A 53 5.71 -9.23 4.83
CA ALA A 53 6.45 -9.79 3.70
C ALA A 53 7.52 -8.82 3.19
N SER A 54 7.21 -7.52 3.18
CA SER A 54 8.15 -6.48 2.74
C SER A 54 7.94 -5.14 3.44
N VAL A 55 9.00 -4.34 3.43
CA VAL A 55 9.03 -2.93 3.83
C VAL A 55 9.73 -2.14 2.73
N TYR A 56 9.16 -0.99 2.38
CA TYR A 56 9.68 -0.06 1.40
C TYR A 56 9.55 1.36 1.97
N ILE A 57 10.63 2.12 1.89
CA ILE A 57 10.72 3.49 2.40
C ILE A 57 11.34 4.34 1.29
N GLU A 58 10.71 5.45 0.96
CA GLU A 58 11.24 6.39 -0.02
C GLU A 58 11.06 7.83 0.45
N GLU A 59 12.00 8.69 0.05
CA GLU A 59 11.89 10.13 0.25
C GLU A 59 11.13 10.77 -0.91
N ALA A 60 10.15 11.61 -0.60
CA ALA A 60 9.42 12.35 -1.60
C ALA A 60 10.36 13.27 -2.40
N GLY A 61 10.36 13.14 -3.72
CA GLY A 61 11.20 13.94 -4.62
C GLY A 61 12.64 13.43 -4.79
N SER A 62 12.99 12.26 -4.26
CA SER A 62 14.30 11.63 -4.47
C SER A 62 14.18 10.20 -5.00
N ASP A 63 14.63 9.98 -6.24
CA ASP A 63 14.68 8.63 -6.81
C ASP A 63 15.86 7.78 -6.30
N LYS A 64 16.80 8.42 -5.59
CA LYS A 64 18.03 7.78 -5.09
C LYS A 64 17.91 7.33 -3.64
N ASN A 65 17.07 7.97 -2.85
CA ASN A 65 16.92 7.69 -1.42
C ASN A 65 15.75 6.75 -1.18
N ARG A 66 15.96 5.49 -1.56
CA ARG A 66 14.98 4.41 -1.44
C ARG A 66 15.58 3.24 -0.66
N PHE A 67 14.81 2.69 0.25
CA PHE A 67 15.13 1.48 1.00
C PHE A 67 14.05 0.44 0.76
N SER A 68 14.46 -0.81 0.53
CA SER A 68 13.55 -1.94 0.34
C SER A 68 14.10 -3.18 1.01
N LYS A 69 13.23 -3.91 1.71
CA LYS A 69 13.53 -5.23 2.23
C LYS A 69 12.34 -6.16 1.99
N ASN A 70 12.62 -7.32 1.41
CA ASN A 70 11.62 -8.30 0.98
C ASN A 70 11.87 -9.65 1.67
N ASN A 71 10.92 -10.58 1.53
CA ASN A 71 10.99 -11.95 2.08
C ASN A 71 11.23 -11.98 3.60
N LEU A 72 10.61 -11.05 4.33
CA LEU A 72 10.83 -10.87 5.76
C LEU A 72 10.21 -11.99 6.61
N ASN A 73 9.05 -12.52 6.20
CA ASN A 73 8.26 -13.52 6.92
C ASN A 73 8.13 -13.19 8.43
N ALA A 74 7.99 -11.90 8.76
CA ALA A 74 8.06 -11.43 10.12
C ALA A 74 6.65 -11.36 10.74
N PRO A 75 6.39 -12.01 11.88
CA PRO A 75 5.10 -11.89 12.55
C PRO A 75 4.87 -10.46 13.02
N ILE A 76 3.61 -10.01 12.98
CA ILE A 76 3.22 -8.65 13.37
C ILE A 76 1.87 -8.69 14.10
N LYS A 77 1.72 -7.83 15.10
CA LYS A 77 0.46 -7.55 15.80
C LYS A 77 0.10 -6.08 15.64
N SER A 78 -1.16 -5.75 15.90
CA SER A 78 -1.68 -4.39 15.74
C SER A 78 -1.07 -3.35 16.69
N ASP A 79 -0.49 -3.80 17.81
CA ASP A 79 0.18 -2.97 18.81
C ASP A 79 1.71 -2.91 18.64
N GLN A 80 2.23 -3.51 17.56
CA GLN A 80 3.66 -3.57 17.28
C GLN A 80 4.04 -2.65 16.11
N CYS A 81 5.14 -1.93 16.27
CA CYS A 81 5.73 -1.15 15.18
C CYS A 81 6.28 -2.10 14.10
N VAL A 82 6.00 -1.80 12.85
CA VAL A 82 6.68 -2.44 11.71
C VAL A 82 8.14 -2.01 11.74
N SER A 83 9.05 -2.98 11.64
CA SER A 83 10.50 -2.70 11.64
C SER A 83 10.89 -1.86 10.43
N ASP A 84 11.59 -0.76 10.69
CA ASP A 84 12.24 0.08 9.68
C ASP A 84 13.68 -0.37 9.37
N PHE A 85 14.15 -1.43 10.04
CA PHE A 85 15.51 -1.96 9.93
C PHE A 85 16.62 -0.95 10.24
N GLY A 86 16.34 0.02 11.12
CA GLY A 86 17.29 1.05 11.50
C GLY A 86 17.48 2.12 10.43
N TYR A 87 16.48 2.31 9.55
CA TYR A 87 16.47 3.41 8.60
C TYR A 87 16.59 4.75 9.33
N LYS A 88 17.49 5.61 8.87
CA LYS A 88 17.77 6.90 9.50
C LYS A 88 16.89 7.97 8.88
N PHE A 89 15.78 8.26 9.55
CA PHE A 89 14.90 9.35 9.15
C PHE A 89 15.44 10.70 9.62
N GLU A 90 15.31 11.73 8.79
CA GLU A 90 15.73 13.09 9.07
C GLU A 90 14.53 14.05 9.18
N PRO A 91 14.54 15.00 10.13
CA PRO A 91 13.53 16.04 10.21
C PRO A 91 13.43 16.88 8.93
N GLY A 92 12.20 17.27 8.57
CA GLY A 92 11.94 18.12 7.40
C GLY A 92 11.81 17.38 6.06
N ILE A 93 12.08 16.08 6.02
CA ILE A 93 11.90 15.23 4.84
C ILE A 93 10.55 14.52 4.91
N ILE A 94 9.82 14.50 3.79
CA ILE A 94 8.61 13.71 3.62
C ILE A 94 9.01 12.30 3.18
N TYR A 95 8.54 11.30 3.91
CA TYR A 95 8.75 9.89 3.61
C TYR A 95 7.45 9.23 3.20
N HIS A 96 7.51 8.30 2.26
CA HIS A 96 6.47 7.33 1.98
C HIS A 96 6.93 5.96 2.51
N PHE A 97 6.21 5.43 3.49
CA PHE A 97 6.44 4.11 4.04
C PHE A 97 5.35 3.16 3.56
N THR A 98 5.75 2.07 2.92
CA THR A 98 4.87 1.00 2.48
C THR A 98 5.33 -0.31 3.11
N THR A 99 4.41 -1.05 3.73
CA THR A 99 4.64 -2.43 4.12
C THR A 99 3.60 -3.34 3.50
N THR A 100 4.04 -4.52 3.07
CA THR A 100 3.13 -5.55 2.53
C THR A 100 2.92 -6.60 3.60
N LEU A 101 1.65 -6.85 3.91
CA LEU A 101 1.23 -7.96 4.76
C LEU A 101 0.71 -9.07 3.85
N GLU A 102 1.13 -10.31 4.08
CA GLU A 102 0.67 -11.49 3.35
C GLU A 102 0.12 -12.53 4.31
N SER A 103 -0.98 -13.19 3.95
CA SER A 103 -1.54 -14.37 4.61
C SER A 103 -0.99 -15.63 3.93
N PRO A 104 -0.10 -16.39 4.59
CA PRO A 104 0.42 -17.64 4.03
C PRO A 104 -0.68 -18.67 3.77
N SER A 105 -1.73 -18.73 4.61
CA SER A 105 -2.85 -19.65 4.43
C SER A 105 -3.68 -19.33 3.18
N LYS A 106 -4.08 -18.06 2.99
CA LYS A 106 -4.81 -17.62 1.79
C LYS A 106 -3.98 -17.84 0.53
N LYS A 107 -2.68 -17.50 0.58
CA LYS A 107 -1.74 -17.72 -0.53
C LYS A 107 -1.65 -19.18 -0.94
N LYS A 108 -1.54 -20.10 0.04
CA LYS A 108 -1.51 -21.56 -0.22
C LYS A 108 -2.83 -22.08 -0.80
N GLN A 109 -3.96 -21.47 -0.42
CA GLN A 109 -5.30 -21.85 -0.89
C GLN A 109 -5.69 -21.17 -2.22
N GLY A 110 -4.88 -20.23 -2.74
CA GLY A 110 -5.24 -19.42 -3.90
C GLY A 110 -6.41 -18.47 -3.64
N ALA A 111 -6.64 -18.10 -2.37
CA ALA A 111 -7.71 -17.19 -1.97
C ALA A 111 -7.23 -15.74 -2.00
N GLU A 112 -8.04 -14.83 -2.57
CA GLU A 112 -7.72 -13.40 -2.70
C GLU A 112 -8.62 -12.51 -1.83
N PRO A 113 -8.13 -11.34 -1.35
CA PRO A 113 -6.73 -10.94 -1.38
C PRO A 113 -5.91 -11.73 -0.34
N TYR A 114 -4.81 -12.34 -0.75
CA TYR A 114 -3.84 -12.92 0.19
C TYR A 114 -2.78 -11.91 0.66
N ALA A 115 -2.71 -10.74 0.02
CA ALA A 115 -1.77 -9.68 0.36
C ALA A 115 -2.49 -8.34 0.47
N ARG A 116 -1.95 -7.43 1.29
CA ARG A 116 -2.40 -6.04 1.39
C ARG A 116 -1.21 -5.10 1.55
N PHE A 117 -1.34 -3.90 0.98
CA PHE A 117 -0.38 -2.83 1.18
C PHE A 117 -0.86 -1.90 2.28
N TYR A 118 -0.02 -1.62 3.25
CA TYR A 118 -0.22 -0.59 4.24
C TYR A 118 0.71 0.58 3.93
N VAL A 119 0.12 1.74 3.67
CA VAL A 119 0.84 2.94 3.22
C VAL A 119 0.64 4.09 4.19
N VAL A 120 1.71 4.86 4.43
CA VAL A 120 1.63 6.13 5.15
C VAL A 120 2.67 7.10 4.60
N SER A 121 2.27 8.35 4.46
CA SER A 121 3.18 9.46 4.18
C SER A 121 3.32 10.29 5.44
N PHE A 122 4.55 10.62 5.83
CA PHE A 122 4.78 11.42 7.04
C PHE A 122 5.99 12.33 6.89
N ILE A 123 6.01 13.40 7.67
CA ILE A 123 7.15 14.29 7.87
C ILE A 123 7.52 14.25 9.35
N LEU A 124 8.82 14.35 9.63
CA LEU A 124 9.33 14.45 10.98
C LEU A 124 9.60 15.90 11.35
N GLN A 125 9.13 16.29 12.52
CA GLN A 125 9.42 17.56 13.15
C GLN A 125 10.24 17.34 14.40
N ASN A 126 11.20 18.23 14.64
CA ASN A 126 11.97 18.25 15.88
C ASN A 126 11.37 19.33 16.81
N ASN A 127 10.70 18.87 17.86
CA ASN A 127 10.08 19.72 18.87
C ASN A 127 10.91 19.62 20.16
N ASN A 128 11.88 20.52 20.31
CA ASN A 128 12.77 20.61 21.48
C ASN A 128 13.53 19.30 21.79
N GLY A 129 14.05 18.62 20.76
CA GLY A 129 14.80 17.38 20.91
C GLY A 129 13.92 16.12 20.93
N LYS A 130 12.59 16.27 20.85
CA LYS A 130 11.65 15.18 20.64
C LYS A 130 11.24 15.13 19.18
N LEU A 131 11.38 13.96 18.59
CA LEU A 131 10.97 13.71 17.21
C LEU A 131 9.47 13.43 17.19
N GLU A 132 8.72 14.11 16.32
CA GLU A 132 7.28 13.92 16.17
C GLU A 132 6.93 13.71 14.68
N ALA A 133 6.17 12.66 14.39
CA ALA A 133 5.72 12.33 13.04
C ALA A 133 4.32 12.90 12.80
N THR A 134 4.14 13.58 11.68
CA THR A 134 2.84 14.13 11.26
C THR A 134 2.55 13.74 9.81
N THR A 135 1.27 13.57 9.47
CA THR A 135 0.84 13.35 8.09
C THR A 135 0.76 14.70 7.37
N PRO A 136 1.36 14.84 6.17
CA PRO A 136 1.46 16.13 5.50
C PRO A 136 0.15 16.67 4.89
N TYR A 137 -0.98 15.93 5.00
CA TYR A 137 -2.29 16.30 4.47
C TYR A 137 -3.42 15.75 5.35
#